data_AF-A0A2V7W1S9-F1
#
_entry.id   AF-A0A2V7W1S9-F1
#
_cell.length_a   1.000
_cell.length_b   1.000
_cell.length_c   1.000
_cell.angle_alpha   90.00
_cell.angle_beta   90.00
_cell.angle_gamma   90.00
#
_symmetry.space_group_name_H-M   'P 1'
#
loop_
_entity.id
_entity.type
_entity.pdbx_description
1 polymer ?
#
loop_
_entity_poly.entity_id
_entity_poly.type
_entity_poly.pdbx_seq_one_letter_code
_entity_poly.pdbx_strand_id
1 'polypeptide(L)'
;MDEETRLVPVQDESALTENETAVLVPMAVGEVATKIIAALDMIAALVPDLRKPHPATAKKVRGARTVPREAVSSIVAMVEASPLLQGVLPMKIDRAHEVLGSADAYRLLGERLDLLRSQVKYTAEARWAEVVAQAMQAYVIASTLAEDPKEAELAAHVATIRRHLGRRNAATGKRKKKTE
;
A
#
# COMPACT_ATOMS: atom_id res chain seq x y z
N MET A 1 14.00 32.99 -20.46
CA MET A 1 13.28 32.68 -19.20
C MET A 1 13.59 31.24 -18.94
N ASP A 2 14.75 31.08 -18.33
CA ASP A 2 15.57 29.88 -18.42
C ASP A 2 15.49 29.10 -17.11
N GLU A 3 15.68 27.80 -17.29
CA GLU A 3 15.61 26.74 -16.31
C GLU A 3 16.59 26.97 -15.16
N GLU A 4 16.09 27.05 -13.92
CA GLU A 4 16.92 26.85 -12.73
C GLU A 4 16.68 25.45 -12.17
N THR A 5 17.46 24.55 -12.73
CA THR A 5 17.95 23.30 -12.16
C THR A 5 18.36 23.46 -10.69
N ARG A 6 17.61 22.84 -9.77
CA ARG A 6 18.13 22.50 -8.44
C ARG A 6 18.89 21.18 -8.52
N LEU A 7 20.21 21.32 -8.42
CA LEU A 7 21.18 20.26 -8.18
C LEU A 7 20.76 19.37 -7.00
N VAL A 8 20.55 18.08 -7.29
CA VAL A 8 20.69 17.00 -6.31
C VAL A 8 22.14 16.54 -6.38
N PRO A 9 22.86 16.42 -5.26
CA PRO A 9 24.25 16.00 -5.26
C PRO A 9 24.38 14.57 -5.80
N VAL A 10 25.35 14.40 -6.70
CA VAL A 10 25.90 13.13 -7.17
C VAL A 10 26.32 12.33 -5.94
N GLN A 11 25.63 11.22 -5.67
CA GLN A 11 26.17 10.20 -4.78
C GLN A 11 27.05 9.27 -5.61
N ASP A 12 28.31 9.17 -5.17
CA ASP A 12 29.38 8.40 -5.76
C ASP A 12 28.95 7.01 -6.27
N GLU A 13 29.23 6.79 -7.55
CA GLU A 13 29.42 5.50 -8.15
C GLU A 13 30.70 4.87 -7.60
N SER A 14 30.60 3.85 -6.74
CA SER A 14 31.58 2.74 -6.64
C SER A 14 31.29 1.86 -5.43
N ALA A 15 30.45 0.84 -5.61
CA ALA A 15 30.54 -0.42 -4.84
C ALA A 15 29.69 -1.58 -5.39
N LEU A 16 29.11 -1.48 -6.60
CA LEU A 16 28.34 -2.58 -7.20
C LEU A 16 28.60 -2.69 -8.71
N THR A 17 29.88 -2.70 -9.10
CA THR A 17 30.28 -3.27 -10.39
C THR A 17 30.52 -4.77 -10.17
N GLU A 18 29.55 -5.59 -10.60
CA GLU A 18 29.73 -6.66 -11.58
C GLU A 18 28.56 -7.65 -11.53
N ASN A 19 28.05 -7.97 -12.73
CA ASN A 19 26.96 -8.89 -13.04
C ASN A 19 25.56 -8.48 -12.55
N GLU A 20 24.82 -7.80 -13.41
CA GLU A 20 24.01 -8.49 -14.42
C GLU A 20 23.19 -7.38 -15.09
N THR A 21 23.57 -6.98 -16.30
CA THR A 21 22.64 -6.27 -17.19
C THR A 21 21.56 -7.30 -17.52
N ALA A 22 20.64 -7.50 -16.58
CA ALA A 22 19.45 -8.29 -16.79
C ALA A 22 18.75 -7.58 -17.93
N VAL A 23 18.91 -8.14 -19.13
CA VAL A 23 18.02 -7.91 -20.25
C VAL A 23 16.64 -8.00 -19.63
N LEU A 24 15.95 -6.86 -19.54
CA LEU A 24 14.60 -6.78 -19.02
C LEU A 24 13.72 -7.48 -20.06
N VAL A 25 13.77 -8.81 -20.08
CA VAL A 25 12.76 -9.64 -20.70
C VAL A 25 11.44 -9.12 -20.14
N PRO A 26 10.44 -8.80 -20.98
CA PRO A 26 9.14 -8.39 -20.50
C PRO A 26 8.56 -9.54 -19.67
N MET A 27 8.81 -9.52 -18.36
CA MET A 27 8.21 -10.45 -17.43
C MET A 27 6.72 -10.20 -17.47
N ALA A 28 5.95 -11.28 -17.57
CA ALA A 28 4.52 -11.18 -17.44
C ALA A 28 4.20 -10.53 -16.08
N VAL A 29 3.23 -9.60 -16.04
CA VAL A 29 2.87 -8.89 -14.79
C VAL A 29 2.57 -9.86 -13.64
N GLY A 30 2.07 -11.06 -13.96
CA GLY A 30 1.88 -12.14 -12.99
C GLY A 30 3.19 -12.65 -12.37
N GLU A 31 4.25 -12.83 -13.16
CA GLU A 31 5.57 -13.27 -12.67
C GLU A 31 6.20 -12.22 -11.76
N VAL A 32 6.05 -10.93 -12.09
CA VAL A 32 6.51 -9.82 -11.25
C VAL A 32 5.79 -9.82 -9.91
N ALA A 33 4.46 -10.01 -9.90
CA ALA A 33 3.68 -10.07 -8.68
C ALA A 33 4.13 -11.24 -7.78
N THR A 34 4.36 -12.43 -8.35
CA THR A 34 4.86 -13.59 -7.60
C THR A 34 6.23 -13.32 -6.99
N LYS A 35 7.16 -12.70 -7.73
CA LYS A 35 8.48 -12.31 -7.21
C LYS A 35 8.38 -11.32 -6.05
N ILE A 36 7.51 -10.32 -6.16
CA ILE A 36 7.28 -9.34 -5.09
C ILE A 36 6.70 -10.01 -3.83
N ILE A 37 5.73 -10.92 -3.98
CA ILE A 37 5.16 -11.67 -2.86
C ILE A 37 6.26 -12.48 -2.15
N ALA A 38 7.07 -13.22 -2.91
CA ALA A 38 8.19 -13.98 -2.35
C ALA A 38 9.19 -13.07 -1.62
N ALA A 39 9.50 -11.89 -2.15
CA ALA A 39 10.37 -10.93 -1.48
C ALA A 39 9.74 -10.40 -0.17
N LEU A 40 8.43 -10.17 -0.12
CA LEU A 40 7.74 -9.79 1.12
C LEU A 40 7.79 -10.90 2.16
N ASP A 41 7.67 -12.17 1.75
CA ASP A 41 7.82 -13.32 2.64
C ASP A 41 9.25 -13.43 3.19
N MET A 42 10.27 -13.15 2.36
CA MET A 42 11.66 -13.08 2.82
C MET A 42 11.87 -11.94 3.83
N ILE A 43 11.31 -10.75 3.58
CA ILE A 43 11.36 -9.64 4.52
C ILE A 43 10.67 -10.01 5.83
N ALA A 44 9.52 -10.68 5.78
CA ALA A 44 8.80 -11.13 6.96
C ALA A 44 9.61 -12.13 7.79
N ALA A 45 10.38 -13.02 7.15
CA ALA A 45 11.26 -13.97 7.82
C ALA A 45 12.44 -13.31 8.55
N LEU A 46 12.86 -12.09 8.14
CA LEU A 46 13.93 -11.33 8.78
C LEU A 46 13.48 -10.61 10.06
N VAL A 47 12.18 -10.45 10.30
CA VAL A 47 11.66 -9.73 11.48
C VAL A 47 11.57 -10.69 12.68
N PRO A 48 12.41 -10.52 13.72
CA PRO A 48 12.32 -11.34 14.92
C PRO A 48 10.97 -11.19 15.63
N ASP A 49 10.42 -12.30 16.13
CA ASP A 49 9.16 -12.32 16.89
C ASP A 49 7.99 -11.63 16.14
N LEU A 50 7.92 -11.80 14.81
CA LEU A 50 6.81 -11.28 14.01
C LEU A 50 5.49 -11.96 14.39
N ARG A 51 4.64 -11.23 15.12
CA ARG A 51 3.36 -11.75 15.62
C ARG A 51 2.21 -11.36 14.70
N LYS A 52 1.33 -12.33 14.43
CA LYS A 52 0.03 -12.05 13.80
C LYS A 52 -0.93 -11.46 14.84
N PRO A 53 -1.73 -10.44 14.50
CA PRO A 53 -2.74 -9.91 15.40
C PRO A 53 -3.70 -11.02 15.84
N HIS A 54 -3.76 -11.28 17.15
CA HIS A 54 -4.66 -12.28 17.73
C HIS A 54 -5.81 -11.59 18.48
N PRO A 55 -7.08 -12.00 18.32
CA PRO A 55 -8.23 -11.31 18.91
C PRO A 55 -8.15 -11.20 20.44
N ALA A 56 -7.65 -12.25 21.12
CA ALA A 56 -7.51 -12.24 22.58
C ALA A 56 -6.50 -11.21 23.11
N THR A 57 -5.45 -10.89 22.36
CA THR A 57 -4.40 -9.94 22.77
C THR A 57 -4.58 -8.56 22.16
N ALA A 58 -5.39 -8.43 21.10
CA ALA A 58 -5.61 -7.19 20.36
C ALA A 58 -6.10 -6.04 21.24
N LYS A 59 -6.98 -6.29 22.22
CA LYS A 59 -7.46 -5.26 23.15
C LYS A 59 -6.32 -4.73 24.03
N LYS A 60 -5.48 -5.63 24.56
CA LYS A 60 -4.32 -5.28 25.38
C LYS A 60 -3.29 -4.48 24.59
N VAL A 61 -2.95 -4.94 23.37
CA VAL A 61 -2.03 -4.21 22.48
C VAL A 61 -2.57 -2.83 22.16
N ARG A 62 -3.87 -2.70 21.84
CA ARG A 62 -4.49 -1.40 21.56
C ARG A 62 -4.43 -0.44 22.75
N GLY A 63 -4.69 -0.94 23.96
CA GLY A 63 -4.55 -0.14 25.18
C GLY A 63 -3.11 0.30 25.43
N ALA A 64 -2.13 -0.57 25.19
CA ALA A 64 -0.71 -0.21 25.37
C ALA A 64 -0.25 0.90 24.40
N ARG A 65 -0.85 1.00 23.20
CA ARG A 65 -0.52 2.04 22.21
C ARG A 65 -0.89 3.46 22.64
N THR A 66 -1.74 3.63 23.66
CA THR A 66 -2.11 4.97 24.14
C THR A 66 -1.10 5.55 25.12
N VAL A 67 -0.16 4.74 25.61
CA VAL A 67 0.89 5.21 26.53
C VAL A 67 1.97 5.92 25.72
N PRO A 68 2.31 7.19 26.04
CA PRO A 68 3.35 7.92 25.33
C PRO A 68 4.70 7.20 25.44
N ARG A 69 5.43 7.14 24.33
CA ARG A 69 6.76 6.50 24.26
C ARG A 69 7.74 7.12 25.26
N GLU A 70 7.74 8.44 25.38
CA GLU A 70 8.60 9.17 26.32
C GLU A 70 8.35 8.76 27.77
N ALA A 71 7.08 8.60 28.15
CA ALA A 71 6.71 8.11 29.48
C ALA A 71 7.25 6.70 29.74
N VAL A 72 7.16 5.79 28.76
CA VAL A 72 7.74 4.44 28.88
C VAL A 72 9.27 4.53 29.01
N SER A 73 9.94 5.35 28.21
CA SER A 73 11.39 5.56 28.27
C SER A 73 11.83 6.09 29.64
N SER A 74 11.12 7.08 30.20
CA SER A 74 11.40 7.63 31.53
C SER A 74 11.18 6.60 32.64
N ILE A 75 10.15 5.74 32.53
CA ILE A 75 9.94 4.65 33.48
C ILE A 75 11.10 3.64 33.41
N VAL A 76 11.56 3.29 32.22
CA VAL A 76 12.72 2.40 32.04
C VAL A 76 13.97 3.00 32.71
N ALA A 77 14.27 4.27 32.43
CA ALA A 77 15.39 4.97 33.04
C ALA A 77 15.29 5.07 34.57
N MET A 78 14.08 5.26 35.10
CA MET A 78 13.83 5.28 36.55
C MET A 78 14.12 3.92 37.20
N VAL A 79 13.67 2.81 36.59
CA VAL A 79 13.94 1.45 37.10
C VAL A 79 15.43 1.12 36.97
N GLU A 80 16.07 1.53 35.87
CA GLU A 80 17.52 1.37 35.67
C GLU A 80 18.34 2.11 36.72
N ALA A 81 17.95 3.33 37.09
CA ALA A 81 18.66 4.13 38.09
C ALA A 81 18.44 3.67 39.55
N SER A 82 17.46 2.82 39.83
CA SER A 82 17.09 2.41 41.20
C SER A 82 17.29 0.92 41.44
N PRO A 83 18.35 0.51 42.18
CA PRO A 83 18.58 -0.88 42.55
C PRO A 83 17.42 -1.49 43.34
N LEU A 84 16.72 -0.67 44.14
CA LEU A 84 15.53 -1.10 44.89
C LEU A 84 14.40 -1.53 43.94
N LEU A 85 14.14 -0.77 42.88
CA LEU A 85 13.10 -1.12 41.91
C LEU A 85 13.48 -2.35 41.08
N GLN A 86 14.76 -2.55 40.77
CA GLN A 86 15.25 -3.74 40.09
C GLN A 86 15.03 -5.03 40.92
N GLY A 87 15.12 -4.93 42.25
CA GLY A 87 14.87 -6.07 43.14
C GLY A 87 13.39 -6.43 43.31
N VAL A 88 12.47 -5.50 43.05
CA VAL A 88 11.02 -5.67 43.31
C VAL A 88 10.21 -5.91 42.03
N LEU A 89 10.59 -5.29 40.91
CA LEU A 89 9.85 -5.37 39.66
C LEU A 89 10.42 -6.48 38.75
N PRO A 90 9.58 -7.30 38.10
CA PRO A 90 10.04 -8.35 37.17
C PRO A 90 10.49 -7.79 35.80
N MET A 91 10.90 -6.53 35.75
CA MET A 91 11.25 -5.83 34.51
C MET A 91 12.70 -6.12 34.12
N LYS A 92 12.89 -6.66 32.93
CA LYS A 92 14.22 -6.89 32.34
C LYS A 92 14.65 -5.65 31.55
N ILE A 93 15.64 -4.91 32.06
CA ILE A 93 16.09 -3.64 31.46
C ILE A 93 16.62 -3.83 30.04
N ASP A 94 17.48 -4.83 29.81
CA ASP A 94 18.03 -5.12 28.47
C ASP A 94 16.93 -5.35 27.43
N ARG A 95 15.91 -6.13 27.80
CA ARG A 95 14.77 -6.41 26.93
C ARG A 95 13.94 -5.16 26.68
N ALA A 96 13.80 -4.27 27.66
CA ALA A 96 13.07 -3.01 27.49
C ALA A 96 13.76 -2.09 26.47
N HIS A 97 15.08 -1.96 26.56
CA HIS A 97 15.89 -1.20 25.59
C HIS A 97 15.82 -1.80 24.20
N GLU A 98 15.95 -3.13 24.07
CA GLU A 98 15.80 -3.83 22.79
C GLU A 98 14.43 -3.57 22.15
N VAL A 99 13.34 -3.68 22.94
CA VAL A 99 11.98 -3.44 22.45
C VAL A 99 11.80 -1.97 22.03
N LEU A 100 12.29 -1.01 22.81
CA LEU A 100 12.21 0.41 22.46
C LEU A 100 12.98 0.71 21.16
N GLY A 101 14.19 0.18 21.00
CA GLY A 101 14.97 0.33 19.76
C GLY A 101 14.28 -0.30 18.55
N SER A 102 13.77 -1.53 18.69
CA SER A 102 13.07 -2.23 17.61
C SER A 102 11.78 -1.49 17.17
N ALA A 103 11.07 -0.87 18.10
CA ALA A 103 9.85 -0.13 17.80
C ALA A 103 10.10 1.07 16.85
N ASP A 104 11.25 1.74 16.97
CA ASP A 104 11.62 2.81 16.03
C ASP A 104 11.99 2.29 14.65
N ALA A 105 12.80 1.24 14.61
CA ALA A 105 13.20 0.61 13.34
C ALA A 105 11.99 0.09 12.56
N TYR A 106 11.05 -0.56 13.24
CA TYR A 106 9.83 -1.07 12.60
C TYR A 106 8.84 0.02 12.20
N ARG A 107 8.84 1.19 12.85
CA ARG A 107 8.02 2.33 12.42
C ARG A 107 8.42 2.77 11.01
N LEU A 108 9.72 2.99 10.79
CA LEU A 108 10.22 3.40 9.48
C LEU A 108 9.96 2.34 8.41
N LEU A 109 10.18 1.06 8.74
CA LEU A 109 9.86 -0.04 7.84
C LEU A 109 8.36 -0.05 7.45
N GLY A 110 7.47 0.13 8.44
CA GLY A 110 6.03 0.21 8.21
C GLY A 110 5.65 1.36 7.27
N GLU A 111 6.20 2.55 7.50
CA GLU A 111 5.98 3.72 6.63
C GLU A 111 6.41 3.45 5.18
N ARG A 112 7.55 2.77 4.99
CA ARG A 112 8.04 2.40 3.64
C ARG A 112 7.14 1.36 2.96
N LEU A 113 6.63 0.37 3.71
CA LEU A 113 5.70 -0.64 3.18
C LEU A 113 4.34 -0.03 2.83
N ASP A 114 3.84 0.92 3.63
CA ASP A 114 2.60 1.65 3.34
C ASP A 114 2.74 2.53 2.10
N LEU A 115 3.90 3.20 1.95
CA LEU A 115 4.20 3.96 0.73
C LEU A 115 4.20 3.04 -0.50
N LEU A 116 4.92 1.91 -0.45
CA LEU A 116 4.94 0.93 -1.55
C LEU A 116 3.54 0.44 -1.89
N ARG A 117 2.73 0.10 -0.87
CA ARG A 117 1.34 -0.32 -1.05
C ARG A 117 0.52 0.75 -1.77
N SER A 118 0.64 2.01 -1.37
CA SER A 118 -0.09 3.12 -1.99
C SER A 118 0.33 3.35 -3.45
N GLN A 119 1.63 3.24 -3.75
CA GLN A 119 2.17 3.33 -5.10
C GLN A 119 1.66 2.19 -6.00
N VAL A 120 1.74 0.94 -5.54
CA VAL A 120 1.25 -0.22 -6.30
C VAL A 120 -0.24 -0.08 -6.62
N LYS A 121 -1.04 0.35 -5.64
CA LYS A 121 -2.46 0.62 -5.85
C LYS A 121 -2.68 1.71 -6.89
N TYR A 122 -2.01 2.85 -6.74
CA TYR A 122 -2.13 3.97 -7.67
C TYR A 122 -1.72 3.57 -9.09
N THR A 123 -0.64 2.83 -9.26
CA THR A 123 -0.20 2.36 -10.59
C THR A 123 -1.24 1.47 -11.25
N ALA A 124 -1.88 0.56 -10.51
CA ALA A 124 -2.94 -0.29 -11.05
C ALA A 124 -4.17 0.56 -11.46
N GLU A 125 -4.57 1.51 -10.63
CA GLU A 125 -5.70 2.42 -10.91
C GLU A 125 -5.43 3.35 -12.09
N ALA A 126 -4.21 3.89 -12.20
CA ALA A 126 -3.79 4.76 -13.30
C ALA A 126 -3.81 4.01 -14.64
N ARG A 127 -3.24 2.80 -14.69
CA ARG A 127 -3.28 1.95 -15.89
C ARG A 127 -4.71 1.59 -16.28
N TRP A 128 -5.57 1.31 -15.31
CA TRP A 128 -6.99 1.08 -15.58
C TRP A 128 -7.69 2.33 -16.14
N ALA A 129 -7.40 3.51 -15.59
CA ALA A 129 -7.96 4.76 -16.06
C ALA A 129 -7.57 5.07 -17.51
N GLU A 130 -6.33 4.80 -17.92
CA GLU A 130 -5.88 4.92 -19.31
C GLU A 130 -6.71 4.03 -20.26
N VAL A 131 -6.90 2.75 -19.91
CA VAL A 131 -7.70 1.81 -20.70
C VAL A 131 -9.17 2.25 -20.76
N VAL A 132 -9.72 2.73 -19.64
CA VAL A 132 -11.10 3.25 -19.61
C VAL A 132 -11.26 4.48 -20.49
N ALA A 133 -10.30 5.41 -20.50
CA ALA A 133 -10.34 6.59 -21.34
C ALA A 133 -10.39 6.20 -22.83
N GLN A 134 -9.52 5.28 -23.24
CA GLN A 134 -9.50 4.75 -24.61
C GLN A 134 -10.79 4.01 -24.96
N ALA A 135 -11.30 3.15 -24.07
CA ALA A 135 -12.53 2.41 -24.28
C ALA A 135 -13.76 3.34 -24.40
N MET A 136 -13.83 4.40 -23.59
CA MET A 136 -14.90 5.39 -23.66
C MET A 136 -14.82 6.22 -24.94
N GLN A 137 -13.62 6.58 -25.39
CA GLN A 137 -13.43 7.24 -26.69
C GLN A 137 -13.92 6.35 -27.84
N ALA A 138 -13.55 5.06 -27.84
CA ALA A 138 -14.01 4.09 -28.83
C ALA A 138 -15.54 3.94 -28.81
N TYR A 139 -16.16 3.88 -27.62
CA TYR A 139 -17.61 3.83 -27.48
C TYR A 139 -18.31 5.06 -28.06
N VAL A 140 -17.77 6.26 -27.83
CA VAL A 140 -18.33 7.50 -28.40
C VAL A 140 -18.27 7.47 -29.93
N ILE A 141 -17.13 7.09 -30.51
CA ILE A 141 -16.97 6.97 -31.97
C ILE A 141 -17.93 5.92 -32.53
N ALA A 142 -18.02 4.74 -31.91
CA ALA A 142 -18.95 3.69 -32.33
C ALA A 142 -20.41 4.14 -32.24
N SER A 143 -20.76 4.93 -31.22
CA SER A 143 -22.10 5.49 -31.07
C SER A 143 -22.44 6.46 -32.19
N THR A 144 -21.49 7.30 -32.61
CA THR A 144 -21.69 8.22 -33.75
C THR A 144 -21.77 7.49 -35.09
N LEU A 145 -20.97 6.43 -35.29
CA LEU A 145 -20.98 5.66 -36.54
C LEU A 145 -22.25 4.82 -36.68
N ALA A 146 -22.80 4.30 -35.58
CA ALA A 146 -24.03 3.51 -35.59
C ALA A 146 -25.28 4.29 -36.06
N GLU A 147 -25.20 5.62 -36.20
CA GLU A 147 -26.25 6.44 -36.81
C GLU A 147 -26.25 6.35 -38.35
N ASP A 148 -25.13 5.98 -38.98
CA ASP A 148 -25.04 5.75 -40.43
C ASP A 148 -25.64 4.37 -40.78
N PRO A 149 -26.64 4.31 -41.69
CA PRO A 149 -27.20 3.05 -42.18
C PRO A 149 -26.18 2.04 -42.71
N LYS A 150 -25.01 2.50 -43.18
CA LYS A 150 -23.92 1.63 -43.66
C LYS A 150 -23.22 0.85 -42.55
N GLU A 151 -23.26 1.35 -41.32
CA GLU A 151 -22.58 0.77 -40.15
C GLU A 151 -23.59 0.27 -39.10
N ALA A 152 -24.79 -0.11 -39.54
CA ALA A 152 -25.91 -0.49 -38.66
C ALA A 152 -25.61 -1.68 -37.73
N GLU A 153 -24.61 -2.50 -38.05
CA GLU A 153 -24.15 -3.62 -37.21
C GLU A 153 -23.60 -3.15 -35.84
N LEU A 154 -23.06 -1.93 -35.75
CA LEU A 154 -22.53 -1.36 -34.51
C LEU A 154 -23.62 -1.03 -33.49
N ALA A 155 -24.87 -0.81 -33.93
CA ALA A 155 -25.97 -0.41 -33.06
C ALA A 155 -26.26 -1.43 -31.94
N ALA A 156 -26.16 -2.73 -32.24
CA ALA A 156 -26.36 -3.79 -31.25
C ALA A 156 -25.27 -3.81 -30.17
N HIS A 157 -24.02 -3.57 -30.56
CA HIS A 157 -22.88 -3.48 -29.64
C HIS A 157 -23.01 -2.24 -28.73
N VAL A 158 -23.33 -1.09 -29.30
CA VAL A 158 -23.55 0.16 -28.55
C VAL A 158 -24.70 0.01 -27.54
N ALA A 159 -25.82 -0.60 -27.93
CA ALA A 159 -26.94 -0.87 -27.03
C ALA A 159 -26.54 -1.78 -25.84
N THR A 160 -25.73 -2.80 -26.12
CA THR A 160 -25.20 -3.70 -25.08
C THR A 160 -24.30 -2.95 -24.11
N ILE A 161 -23.35 -2.15 -24.60
CA ILE A 161 -22.45 -1.33 -23.77
C ILE A 161 -23.25 -0.32 -22.95
N ARG A 162 -24.21 0.38 -23.57
CA ARG A 162 -25.09 1.33 -22.89
C ARG A 162 -25.85 0.68 -21.73
N ARG A 163 -26.32 -0.57 -21.89
CA ARG A 163 -26.95 -1.34 -20.82
C ARG A 163 -25.98 -1.62 -19.67
N HIS A 164 -24.72 -1.95 -19.96
CA HIS A 164 -23.70 -2.15 -18.93
C HIS A 164 -23.36 -0.86 -18.18
N LEU A 165 -23.25 0.27 -18.88
CA LEU A 165 -23.03 1.59 -18.28
C LEU A 165 -24.22 2.06 -17.41
N GLY A 166 -25.45 1.83 -17.88
CA GLY A 166 -26.68 2.27 -17.21
C GLY A 166 -27.07 1.47 -15.96
N ARG A 167 -26.50 0.27 -15.75
CA ARG A 167 -26.87 -0.61 -14.62
C ARG A 167 -26.50 -0.04 -13.26
N ARG A 168 -25.58 0.94 -13.19
CA ARG A 168 -25.11 1.53 -11.93
C ARG A 168 -26.01 2.64 -11.36
N ASN A 169 -26.84 3.29 -12.19
CA ASN A 169 -27.68 4.42 -11.75
C ASN A 169 -29.11 4.03 -11.34
N ALA A 170 -29.56 2.81 -11.64
CA ALA A 170 -30.93 2.38 -11.35
C ALA A 170 -31.14 1.89 -9.90
N ALA A 171 -30.07 1.51 -9.18
CA ALA A 171 -30.17 0.90 -7.84
C ALA A 171 -30.32 1.93 -6.70
N THR A 172 -29.85 3.16 -6.90
CA THR A 172 -29.81 4.20 -5.85
C THR A 172 -31.10 5.01 -5.74
N GLY A 173 -32.01 4.92 -6.72
CA GLY A 173 -33.26 5.70 -6.77
C GLY A 173 -34.48 5.10 -6.07
N LYS A 174 -34.44 3.84 -5.61
CA LYS A 174 -35.64 3.13 -5.07
C LYS A 174 -35.67 2.94 -3.54
N ARG A 175 -34.89 3.70 -2.78
CA ARG A 175 -34.93 3.70 -1.30
C ARG A 175 -35.43 5.05 -0.73
N LYS A 176 -36.61 5.51 -1.17
CA LYS A 176 -37.37 6.54 -0.46
C LYS A 176 -38.87 6.44 -0.79
N LYS A 177 -39.57 5.62 -0.01
CA LYS A 177 -40.96 5.79 0.45
C LYS A 177 -41.47 4.45 0.99
N LYS A 178 -41.42 4.30 2.30
CA LYS A 178 -42.44 3.65 3.12
C LYS A 178 -42.24 4.17 4.54
N THR A 179 -42.85 5.33 4.79
CA THR A 179 -43.27 5.76 6.12
C THR A 179 -44.78 5.63 6.09
N GLU A 180 -45.28 4.62 6.79
CA GLU A 180 -46.58 4.60 7.45
C GLU A 180 -46.31 4.12 8.87
#